data_AF-A0AAD6BRK6-F1
#
_entry.id   AF-A0AAD6BRK6-F1
#
_cell.length_a   1.000
_cell.length_b   1.000
_cell.length_c   1.000
_cell.angle_alpha   90.00
_cell.angle_beta   90.00
_cell.angle_gamma   90.00
#
_symmetry.space_group_name_H-M   'P 1'
#
loop_
_entity.id
_entity.type
_entity.pdbx_description
1 polymer ?
#
loop_
_entity_poly.entity_id
_entity_poly.type
_entity_poly.pdbx_seq_one_letter_code
_entity_poly.pdbx_strand_id
1 'polypeptide(L)'
;MADDKDVLRDVWFGRIPTCFLLNLDEVTEREAEPYYLLLPRVSYLTLVTDKVKKHFHKVIRTDDAEEMWFEYEGTPLKWHYPIGVLFDLHASNTVLPWSITVHFKNFPERDLLHCPSHSVIEAHFMSSIKEADALKHKSQVVNDMQKKDHKQLWMGLQNGETHTHTHTHTHTHTHTHTHTHTHTHTHTHTHTHTHTQRRKTTGSCWGSDTH
;
A
#
# COMPACT_ATOMS: atom_id res chain seq x y z
N MET A 1 22.74 -3.76 -4.87
CA MET A 1 22.33 -4.15 -3.49
C MET A 1 22.48 -3.03 -2.46
N ALA A 2 23.58 -2.28 -2.35
CA ALA A 2 23.60 -1.06 -1.53
C ALA A 2 22.73 0.05 -2.14
N ASP A 3 22.84 0.21 -3.47
CA ASP A 3 22.12 1.22 -4.27
C ASP A 3 20.57 1.12 -4.13
N ASP A 4 19.99 -0.08 -4.27
CA ASP A 4 18.54 -0.27 -4.19
C ASP A 4 17.96 0.11 -2.80
N LYS A 5 18.73 -0.12 -1.73
CA LYS A 5 18.31 0.22 -0.37
C LYS A 5 18.35 1.73 -0.14
N ASP A 6 19.31 2.42 -0.72
CA ASP A 6 19.40 3.88 -0.66
C ASP A 6 18.22 4.51 -1.42
N VAL A 7 17.88 4.02 -2.61
CA VAL A 7 16.69 4.49 -3.36
C VAL A 7 15.40 4.29 -2.55
N LEU A 8 15.19 3.11 -1.96
CA LEU A 8 14.01 2.86 -1.11
C LEU A 8 13.95 3.81 0.09
N ARG A 9 15.11 4.09 0.71
CA ARG A 9 15.22 5.02 1.83
C ARG A 9 14.85 6.44 1.40
N ASP A 10 15.33 6.89 0.25
CA ASP A 10 15.10 8.24 -0.25
C ASP A 10 13.62 8.46 -0.62
N VAL A 11 12.98 7.45 -1.23
CA VAL A 11 11.52 7.45 -1.47
C VAL A 11 10.75 7.53 -0.15
N TRP A 12 11.12 6.71 0.84
CA TRP A 12 10.44 6.66 2.14
C TRP A 12 10.55 7.97 2.93
N PHE A 13 11.73 8.58 2.93
CA PHE A 13 12.00 9.80 3.67
C PHE A 13 11.73 11.09 2.88
N GLY A 14 11.22 11.00 1.66
CA GLY A 14 10.76 12.17 0.91
C GLY A 14 9.83 13.06 1.74
N ARG A 15 10.12 14.35 1.79
CA ARG A 15 9.35 15.37 2.52
C ARG A 15 8.91 16.51 1.61
N ILE A 16 7.79 17.12 1.96
CA ILE A 16 7.25 18.32 1.31
C ILE A 16 7.15 19.42 2.36
N PRO A 17 7.86 20.55 2.19
CA PRO A 17 7.63 21.74 3.00
C PRO A 17 6.21 22.26 2.75
N THR A 18 5.39 22.30 3.79
CA THR A 18 3.98 22.67 3.70
C THR A 18 3.66 23.77 4.69
N CYS A 19 2.93 24.77 4.24
CA CYS A 19 2.34 25.83 5.04
C CYS A 19 0.82 25.58 5.11
N PHE A 20 0.28 25.46 6.31
CA PHE A 20 -1.15 25.35 6.53
C PHE A 20 -1.71 26.71 6.95
N LEU A 21 -2.73 27.17 6.24
CA LEU A 21 -3.45 28.41 6.51
C LEU A 21 -4.88 28.08 6.90
N LEU A 22 -5.43 28.74 7.92
CA LEU A 22 -6.85 28.60 8.22
C LEU A 22 -7.65 29.39 7.18
N ASN A 23 -8.76 28.81 6.69
CA ASN A 23 -9.65 29.51 5.78
C ASN A 23 -10.18 30.81 6.42
N LEU A 24 -10.26 31.89 5.63
CA LEU A 24 -10.61 33.23 6.12
C LEU A 24 -12.08 33.35 6.55
N ASP A 25 -12.95 32.48 6.04
CA ASP A 25 -14.37 32.46 6.41
C ASP A 25 -14.62 31.71 7.74
N GLU A 26 -13.58 31.11 8.34
CA GLU A 26 -13.72 30.41 9.62
C GLU A 26 -13.84 31.41 10.77
N VAL A 27 -14.84 31.18 11.62
CA VAL A 27 -15.08 32.04 12.79
C VAL A 27 -14.05 31.71 13.87
N THR A 28 -13.15 32.65 14.13
CA THR A 28 -12.07 32.51 15.11
C THR A 28 -12.21 33.49 16.27
N GLU A 29 -11.74 33.08 17.46
CA GLU A 29 -11.67 33.95 18.63
C GLU A 29 -10.48 34.92 18.58
N ARG A 30 -9.47 34.58 17.78
CA ARG A 30 -8.21 35.32 17.60
C ARG A 30 -7.60 34.99 16.24
N GLU A 31 -6.68 35.83 15.78
CA GLU A 31 -5.95 35.61 14.54
C GLU A 31 -5.23 34.24 14.55
N ALA A 32 -5.41 33.49 13.46
CA ALA A 32 -4.86 32.15 13.31
C ALA A 32 -3.49 32.22 12.61
N GLU A 33 -2.43 31.94 13.36
CA GLU A 33 -1.08 31.89 12.78
C GLU A 33 -0.92 30.67 11.84
N PRO A 34 -0.21 30.82 10.69
CA PRO A 34 0.10 29.70 9.81
C PRO A 34 0.88 28.59 10.52
N TYR A 35 0.64 27.33 10.15
CA TYR A 35 1.36 26.18 10.71
C TYR A 35 2.27 25.54 9.66
N TYR A 36 3.57 25.44 9.93
CA TYR A 36 4.54 24.85 9.01
C TYR A 36 4.89 23.42 9.41
N LEU A 37 4.91 22.50 8.44
CA LEU A 37 5.23 21.09 8.67
C LEU A 37 5.92 20.48 7.44
N LEU A 38 6.87 19.58 7.68
CA LEU A 38 7.45 18.72 6.64
C LEU A 38 6.59 17.46 6.49
N LEU A 39 5.75 17.41 5.46
CA LEU A 39 4.86 16.29 5.23
C LEU A 39 5.59 15.10 4.57
N PRO A 40 5.42 13.85 5.06
CA PRO A 40 5.95 12.66 4.40
C PRO A 40 5.19 12.33 3.11
N ARG A 41 5.91 12.21 1.99
CA ARG A 41 5.34 11.92 0.66
C ARG A 41 4.51 10.62 0.63
N VAL A 42 4.95 9.60 1.36
CA VAL A 42 4.37 8.24 1.32
C VAL A 42 3.22 8.02 2.31
N SER A 43 2.74 9.07 2.99
CA SER A 43 1.64 8.98 3.97
C SER A 43 0.38 9.72 3.50
N TYR A 44 -0.64 9.79 4.35
CA TYR A 44 -1.94 10.42 4.10
C TYR A 44 -2.11 11.68 4.95
N LEU A 45 -2.78 12.71 4.42
CA LEU A 45 -2.95 14.00 5.12
C LEU A 45 -3.58 13.83 6.50
N THR A 46 -4.69 13.09 6.60
CA THR A 46 -5.43 12.88 7.86
C THR A 46 -4.67 12.03 8.88
N LEU A 47 -3.60 11.33 8.48
CA LEU A 47 -2.77 10.52 9.39
C LEU A 47 -1.66 11.33 10.08
N VAL A 48 -1.16 12.40 9.44
CA VAL A 48 0.07 13.10 9.87
C VAL A 48 -0.18 14.55 10.33
N THR A 49 -1.44 14.99 10.35
CA THR A 49 -1.82 16.38 10.62
C THR A 49 -2.48 16.60 11.98
N ASP A 50 -2.34 15.67 12.93
CA ASP A 50 -2.86 15.82 14.30
C ASP A 50 -2.41 17.11 14.98
N LYS A 51 -1.15 17.52 14.76
CA LYS A 51 -0.61 18.77 15.31
C LYS A 51 -1.23 20.00 14.67
N VAL A 52 -1.53 19.94 13.37
CA VAL A 52 -2.22 20.99 12.61
C VAL A 52 -3.65 21.14 13.12
N LYS A 53 -4.37 20.02 13.28
CA LYS A 53 -5.72 19.99 13.86
C LYS A 53 -5.74 20.63 15.24
N LYS A 54 -4.85 20.20 16.14
CA LYS A 54 -4.71 20.75 17.50
C LYS A 54 -4.29 22.22 17.52
N HIS A 55 -3.56 22.71 16.53
CA HIS A 55 -3.18 24.11 16.42
C HIS A 55 -4.39 24.99 16.13
N PHE A 56 -5.15 24.68 15.09
CA PHE A 56 -6.31 25.49 14.69
C PHE A 56 -7.53 25.31 15.61
N HIS A 57 -7.70 24.15 16.25
CA HIS A 57 -8.73 23.98 17.28
C HIS A 57 -8.53 24.91 18.50
N LYS A 58 -7.35 25.50 18.71
CA LYS A 58 -7.12 26.46 19.81
C LYS A 58 -7.61 27.88 19.50
N VAL A 59 -7.97 28.15 18.23
CA VAL A 59 -8.41 29.48 17.78
C VAL A 59 -9.85 29.47 17.29
N ILE A 60 -10.37 28.31 16.91
CA ILE A 60 -11.76 28.10 16.48
C ILE A 60 -12.65 27.91 17.72
N ARG A 61 -13.88 28.45 17.66
CA ARG A 61 -14.89 28.25 18.70
C ARG A 61 -15.30 26.77 18.76
N THR A 62 -15.33 26.19 19.95
CA THR A 62 -15.55 24.74 20.16
C THR A 62 -16.86 24.22 19.55
N ASP A 63 -17.91 25.05 19.49
CA ASP A 63 -19.22 24.69 18.95
C ASP A 63 -19.28 24.68 17.41
N ASP A 64 -18.26 25.22 16.76
CA ASP A 64 -18.18 25.43 15.30
C ASP A 64 -17.24 24.43 14.61
N ALA A 65 -16.51 23.61 15.38
CA ALA A 65 -15.49 22.72 14.84
C ALA A 65 -16.09 21.38 14.37
N GLU A 66 -16.30 21.25 13.05
CA GLU A 66 -16.67 19.97 12.42
C GLU A 66 -15.43 19.17 11.97
N GLU A 67 -15.61 18.29 10.99
CA GLU A 67 -14.51 17.51 10.42
C GLU A 67 -13.53 18.40 9.65
N MET A 68 -12.24 18.27 9.99
CA MET A 68 -11.16 19.01 9.34
C MET A 68 -10.94 18.48 7.92
N TRP A 69 -10.95 19.36 6.94
CA TRP A 69 -10.61 19.04 5.55
C TRP A 69 -9.65 20.07 4.95
N PHE A 70 -9.06 19.72 3.80
CA PHE A 70 -7.95 20.47 3.21
C PHE A 70 -8.27 20.87 1.76
N GLU A 71 -7.81 22.04 1.36
CA GLU A 71 -7.98 22.59 0.02
C GLU A 71 -6.63 23.11 -0.52
N TYR A 72 -6.46 23.02 -1.83
CA TYR A 72 -5.40 23.72 -2.57
C TYR A 72 -6.02 24.43 -3.77
N GLU A 73 -5.89 25.76 -3.84
CA GLU A 73 -6.38 26.60 -4.95
C GLU A 73 -7.83 26.27 -5.37
N GLY A 74 -8.77 26.18 -4.41
CA GLY A 74 -10.17 25.87 -4.68
C GLY A 74 -10.47 24.38 -4.87
N THR A 75 -9.46 23.50 -4.82
CA THR A 75 -9.63 22.05 -5.02
C THR A 75 -9.55 21.30 -3.68
N PRO A 76 -10.63 20.62 -3.25
CA PRO A 76 -10.59 19.75 -2.08
C PRO A 76 -9.60 18.58 -2.25
N LEU A 77 -8.69 18.43 -1.29
CA LEU A 77 -7.64 17.43 -1.30
C LEU A 77 -8.12 16.09 -0.74
N LYS A 78 -8.12 15.06 -1.59
CA LYS A 78 -8.58 13.71 -1.25
C LYS A 78 -7.61 13.03 -0.30
N TRP A 79 -7.97 12.92 0.98
CA TRP A 79 -7.08 12.37 2.02
C TRP A 79 -6.56 10.96 1.74
N HIS A 80 -7.33 10.15 1.00
CA HIS A 80 -7.00 8.77 0.66
C HIS A 80 -5.98 8.67 -0.48
N TYR A 81 -5.56 9.79 -1.08
CA TYR A 81 -4.43 9.83 -2.00
C TYR A 81 -3.15 10.14 -1.21
N PRO A 82 -2.03 9.47 -1.50
CA PRO A 82 -0.76 9.79 -0.83
C PRO A 82 -0.38 11.26 -1.02
N ILE A 83 0.20 11.86 0.02
CA ILE A 83 0.59 13.28 0.04
C ILE A 83 1.47 13.64 -1.15
N GLY A 84 2.45 12.78 -1.48
CA GLY A 84 3.33 12.97 -2.63
C GLY A 84 2.58 13.02 -3.95
N VAL A 85 1.55 12.17 -4.11
CA VAL A 85 0.71 12.14 -5.31
C VAL A 85 -0.11 13.42 -5.43
N LEU A 86 -0.74 13.87 -4.32
CA LEU A 86 -1.50 15.12 -4.30
C LEU A 86 -0.62 16.31 -4.68
N PHE A 87 0.57 16.42 -4.08
CA PHE A 87 1.49 17.50 -4.39
C PHE A 87 1.99 17.43 -5.83
N ASP A 88 2.39 16.25 -6.31
CA ASP A 88 2.94 16.12 -7.66
C ASP A 88 1.88 16.45 -8.73
N LEU A 89 0.62 16.12 -8.47
CA LEU A 89 -0.52 16.40 -9.35
C LEU A 89 -0.94 17.87 -9.36
N HIS A 90 -0.94 18.53 -8.20
CA HIS A 90 -1.55 19.86 -8.05
C HIS A 90 -0.55 21.01 -7.91
N ALA A 91 0.64 20.77 -7.35
CA ALA A 91 1.51 21.83 -6.85
C ALA A 91 3.01 21.63 -7.17
N SER A 92 3.39 20.61 -7.97
CA SER A 92 4.80 20.34 -8.29
C SER A 92 5.54 21.50 -8.96
N ASN A 93 4.80 22.35 -9.68
CA ASN A 93 5.36 23.49 -10.41
C ASN A 93 5.27 24.81 -9.64
N THR A 94 4.82 24.80 -8.37
CA THR A 94 4.66 26.02 -7.57
C THR A 94 5.83 26.26 -6.63
N VAL A 95 5.95 27.51 -6.17
CA VAL A 95 7.02 27.89 -5.24
C VAL A 95 6.71 27.31 -3.87
N LEU A 96 7.67 26.56 -3.31
CA LEU A 96 7.57 26.03 -1.95
C LEU A 96 7.60 27.17 -0.90
N PRO A 97 6.94 26.99 0.26
CA PRO A 97 6.24 25.78 0.71
C PRO A 97 4.88 25.57 0.04
N TRP A 98 4.43 24.32 -0.06
CA TRP A 98 3.09 23.97 -0.52
C TRP A 98 2.05 24.59 0.42
N SER A 99 1.25 25.54 -0.08
CA SER A 99 0.28 26.30 0.71
C SER A 99 -1.08 25.61 0.71
N ILE A 100 -1.45 24.95 1.80
CA ILE A 100 -2.73 24.23 1.97
C ILE A 100 -3.66 25.05 2.86
N THR A 101 -4.89 25.24 2.42
CA THR A 101 -5.95 25.85 3.24
C THR A 101 -6.65 24.77 4.07
N VAL A 102 -6.89 25.06 5.34
CA VAL A 102 -7.55 24.19 6.32
C VAL A 102 -8.95 24.72 6.58
N HIS A 103 -9.92 23.83 6.56
CA HIS A 103 -11.32 24.12 6.78
C HIS A 103 -11.89 23.19 7.86
N PHE A 104 -12.88 23.68 8.59
CA PHE A 104 -13.65 22.94 9.60
C PHE A 104 -15.15 23.03 9.37
N LYS A 105 -15.61 23.84 8.43
CA LYS A 105 -17.00 23.94 8.00
C LYS A 105 -17.17 23.58 6.54
N ASN A 106 -18.43 23.41 6.11
CA ASN A 106 -18.82 23.21 4.71
C ASN A 106 -18.07 22.03 4.07
N PHE A 107 -18.03 20.89 4.75
CA PHE A 107 -17.36 19.70 4.24
C PHE A 107 -17.90 19.36 2.83
N PRO A 108 -17.03 19.21 1.81
CA PRO A 108 -17.46 18.97 0.44
C PRO A 108 -17.84 17.49 0.23
N GLU A 109 -19.05 17.14 0.68
CA GLU A 109 -19.65 15.79 0.67
C GLU A 109 -19.60 15.07 -0.69
N ARG A 110 -19.57 15.84 -1.79
CA ARG A 110 -19.55 15.29 -3.15
C ARG A 110 -18.14 14.93 -3.62
N ASP A 111 -17.12 15.56 -3.04
CA ASP A 111 -15.74 15.51 -3.54
C ASP A 111 -14.80 14.74 -2.60
N LEU A 112 -15.13 14.68 -1.31
CA LEU A 112 -14.33 14.05 -0.27
C LEU A 112 -15.07 12.92 0.43
N LEU A 113 -14.30 11.91 0.82
CA LEU A 113 -14.76 10.85 1.72
C LEU A 113 -14.51 11.29 3.16
N HIS A 114 -15.43 11.01 4.08
CA HIS A 114 -15.18 11.20 5.50
C HIS A 114 -14.06 10.31 6.03
N CYS A 115 -13.34 10.80 7.02
CA CYS A 115 -12.26 10.11 7.73
C CYS A 115 -12.44 10.22 9.26
N PRO A 116 -13.46 9.57 9.84
CA PRO A 116 -13.80 9.73 11.26
C PRO A 116 -12.75 9.16 12.22
N SER A 117 -11.88 8.26 11.76
CA SER A 117 -10.88 7.62 12.60
C SER A 117 -9.70 7.05 11.81
N HIS A 118 -8.60 6.77 12.50
CA HIS A 118 -7.42 6.13 11.92
C HIS A 118 -7.72 4.71 11.39
N SER A 119 -8.75 4.03 11.91
CA SER A 119 -9.12 2.69 11.42
C SER A 119 -9.65 2.74 9.98
N VAL A 120 -10.23 3.86 9.55
CA VAL A 120 -10.67 4.06 8.15
C VAL A 120 -9.45 4.18 7.23
N ILE A 121 -8.40 4.88 7.69
CA ILE A 121 -7.12 5.00 6.98
C ILE A 121 -6.43 3.63 6.90
N GLU A 122 -6.37 2.89 8.01
CA GLU A 122 -5.81 1.53 8.05
C GLU A 122 -6.55 0.60 7.08
N ALA A 123 -7.88 0.63 7.08
CA ALA A 123 -8.69 -0.17 6.17
C ALA A 123 -8.43 0.18 4.70
N HIS A 124 -8.36 1.48 4.36
CA HIS A 124 -8.02 1.93 3.02
C HIS A 124 -6.63 1.46 2.58
N PHE A 125 -5.62 1.68 3.43
CA PHE A 125 -4.25 1.24 3.18
C PHE A 125 -4.15 -0.27 2.93
N MET A 126 -4.79 -1.07 3.79
CA MET A 126 -4.81 -2.53 3.63
C MET A 126 -5.59 -2.97 2.38
N SER A 127 -6.63 -2.24 1.99
CA SER A 127 -7.33 -2.48 0.72
C SER A 127 -6.38 -2.28 -0.47
N SER A 128 -5.63 -1.19 -0.51
CA SER A 128 -4.66 -0.91 -1.58
C SER A 128 -3.55 -1.96 -1.65
N ILE A 129 -3.03 -2.43 -0.50
CA ILE A 129 -2.03 -3.51 -0.48
C ILE A 129 -2.60 -4.82 -1.04
N LYS A 130 -3.82 -5.18 -0.65
CA LYS A 130 -4.48 -6.40 -1.12
C LYS A 130 -4.76 -6.35 -2.62
N GLU A 131 -5.19 -5.21 -3.14
CA GLU A 131 -5.39 -5.00 -4.57
C GLU A 131 -4.07 -5.11 -5.34
N ALA A 132 -3.01 -4.47 -4.85
CA ALA A 132 -1.69 -4.58 -5.45
C ALA A 132 -1.16 -6.03 -5.44
N ASP A 133 -1.42 -6.79 -4.37
CA ASP A 133 -1.03 -8.21 -4.29
C ASP A 133 -1.91 -9.11 -5.17
N ALA A 134 -3.18 -8.77 -5.37
CA ALA A 134 -4.05 -9.45 -6.33
C ALA A 134 -3.48 -9.38 -7.74
N LEU A 135 -2.97 -8.21 -8.14
CA LEU A 135 -2.36 -8.00 -9.45
C LEU A 135 -0.99 -8.68 -9.58
N LYS A 136 -0.15 -8.61 -8.55
CA LYS A 136 1.22 -9.16 -8.60
C LYS A 136 1.28 -10.67 -8.38
N HIS A 137 0.48 -11.20 -7.46
CA HIS A 137 0.61 -12.56 -6.94
C HIS A 137 -0.75 -13.25 -6.70
N LYS A 138 -1.85 -12.75 -7.30
CA LYS A 138 -3.20 -13.31 -7.11
C LYS A 138 -3.61 -13.42 -5.64
N SER A 139 -3.19 -12.45 -4.84
CA SER A 139 -3.46 -12.33 -3.40
C SER A 139 -2.84 -13.42 -2.51
N GLN A 140 -1.94 -14.26 -3.04
CA GLN A 140 -1.37 -15.36 -2.27
C GLN A 140 -0.53 -14.87 -1.09
N VAL A 141 0.34 -13.90 -1.32
CA VAL A 141 1.29 -13.42 -0.30
C VAL A 141 0.54 -12.75 0.85
N VAL A 142 -0.36 -11.80 0.55
CA VAL A 142 -1.06 -11.04 1.59
C VAL A 142 -2.03 -11.92 2.40
N ASN A 143 -2.57 -12.98 1.79
CA ASN A 143 -3.48 -13.91 2.45
C ASN A 143 -2.75 -14.91 3.35
N ASP A 144 -1.51 -15.28 3.02
CA ASP A 144 -0.69 -16.17 3.84
C ASP A 144 -0.05 -15.47 5.06
N MET A 145 -0.04 -14.14 5.08
CA MET A 145 0.44 -13.33 6.22
C MET A 145 -0.45 -13.50 7.47
N GLN A 146 0.18 -13.47 8.64
CA GLN A 146 -0.54 -13.45 9.90
C GLN A 146 -1.09 -12.04 10.17
N LYS A 147 -2.16 -11.94 10.98
CA LYS A 147 -2.76 -10.65 11.37
C LYS A 147 -1.75 -9.68 12.02
N LYS A 148 -0.72 -10.20 12.68
CA LYS A 148 0.36 -9.40 13.27
C LYS A 148 1.23 -8.72 12.19
N ASP A 149 1.40 -9.37 11.05
CA ASP A 149 2.23 -8.86 9.95
C ASP A 149 1.49 -7.73 9.23
N HIS A 150 0.16 -7.84 9.07
CA HIS A 150 -0.70 -6.75 8.58
C HIS A 150 -0.62 -5.53 9.51
N LYS A 151 -0.72 -5.75 10.83
CA LYS A 151 -0.52 -4.67 11.82
C LYS A 151 0.87 -4.05 11.74
N GLN A 152 1.89 -4.86 11.49
CA GLN A 152 3.27 -4.40 11.37
C GLN A 152 3.44 -3.46 10.16
N LEU A 153 2.84 -3.78 9.01
CA LEU A 153 2.82 -2.91 7.83
C LEU A 153 2.18 -1.54 8.15
N TRP A 154 1.01 -1.57 8.79
CA TRP A 154 0.29 -0.36 9.18
C TRP A 154 1.09 0.48 10.19
N MET A 155 1.60 -0.13 11.25
CA MET A 155 2.39 0.56 12.28
C MET A 155 3.65 1.19 11.69
N GLY A 156 4.29 0.52 10.73
CA GLY A 156 5.42 1.09 10.02
C GLY A 156 5.04 2.37 9.27
N LEU A 157 3.89 2.41 8.60
CA LEU A 157 3.41 3.62 7.91
C LEU A 157 3.08 4.73 8.90
N GLN A 158 2.34 4.41 9.96
CA GLN A 158 1.90 5.36 10.98
C GLN A 158 3.08 6.01 11.72
N ASN A 159 4.07 5.22 12.11
CA ASN A 159 5.19 5.71 12.92
C ASN A 159 6.34 6.28 12.08
N GLY A 160 6.34 6.06 10.75
CA GLY A 160 7.42 6.48 9.87
C GLY A 160 8.74 5.71 10.05
N GLU A 161 8.72 4.57 10.75
CA GLU A 161 9.91 3.77 11.08
C GLU A 161 10.29 2.79 9.96
N THR A 162 11.54 2.88 9.48
CA THR A 162 12.07 2.05 8.37
C THR A 162 12.44 0.62 8.77
N HIS A 163 12.79 0.39 10.04
CA HIS A 163 13.21 -0.94 10.51
C HIS A 163 12.09 -1.97 10.41
N THR A 164 10.86 -1.53 10.63
CA THR A 164 9.64 -2.33 10.56
C THR A 164 9.29 -2.73 9.12
N HIS A 165 9.48 -1.82 8.16
CA HIS A 165 9.25 -2.07 6.72
C HIS A 165 10.29 -2.97 6.08
N THR A 166 11.57 -2.80 6.43
CA THR A 166 12.65 -3.59 5.83
C THR A 166 12.50 -5.07 6.18
N HIS A 167 12.07 -5.39 7.42
CA HIS A 167 11.83 -6.77 7.84
C HIS A 167 10.65 -7.39 7.08
N THR A 168 9.52 -6.68 6.95
CA THR A 168 8.34 -7.21 6.24
C THR A 168 8.53 -7.27 4.73
N HIS A 169 9.22 -6.30 4.12
CA HIS A 169 9.61 -6.33 2.71
C HIS A 169 10.56 -7.50 2.44
N THR A 170 11.55 -7.73 3.31
CA THR A 170 12.47 -8.87 3.19
C THR A 170 11.74 -10.20 3.38
N HIS A 171 10.83 -10.31 4.36
CA HIS A 171 9.99 -11.50 4.53
C HIS A 171 9.08 -11.74 3.34
N THR A 172 8.45 -10.70 2.81
CA THR A 172 7.62 -10.79 1.61
C THR A 172 8.44 -11.27 0.42
N HIS A 173 9.59 -10.66 0.13
CA HIS A 173 10.49 -11.12 -0.93
C HIS A 173 11.02 -12.54 -0.73
N THR A 174 11.34 -12.92 0.52
CA THR A 174 11.84 -14.27 0.83
C THR A 174 10.74 -15.33 0.65
N HIS A 175 9.51 -15.04 1.07
CA HIS A 175 8.35 -15.88 0.80
C HIS A 175 8.05 -15.94 -0.71
N THR A 176 8.11 -14.82 -1.44
CA THR A 176 7.94 -14.78 -2.90
C THR A 176 8.98 -15.64 -3.62
N HIS A 177 10.27 -15.50 -3.30
CA HIS A 177 11.33 -16.34 -3.89
C HIS A 177 11.12 -17.83 -3.57
N THR A 178 10.70 -18.16 -2.35
CA THR A 178 10.44 -19.56 -1.95
C THR A 178 9.26 -20.17 -2.70
N HIS A 179 8.15 -19.43 -2.87
CA HIS A 179 6.99 -19.91 -3.64
C HIS A 179 7.27 -19.98 -5.15
N THR A 180 8.06 -19.06 -5.73
CA THR A 180 8.46 -19.13 -7.15
C THR A 180 9.37 -20.34 -7.42
N HIS A 181 10.27 -20.69 -6.49
CA HIS A 181 11.13 -21.88 -6.65
C HIS A 181 10.41 -23.20 -6.36
N THR A 182 9.34 -23.22 -5.56
CA THR A 182 8.63 -24.46 -5.21
C THR A 182 7.68 -24.95 -6.32
N HIS A 183 7.27 -24.09 -7.26
CA HIS A 183 6.36 -24.48 -8.36
C HIS A 183 7.04 -24.93 -9.67
N THR A 184 8.37 -25.14 -9.71
CA THR A 184 9.08 -25.54 -10.94
C THR A 184 9.78 -26.90 -10.84
N HIS A 185 9.11 -27.91 -10.30
CA HIS A 185 9.47 -29.31 -10.58
C HIS A 185 8.25 -30.10 -11.07
N THR A 186 7.94 -29.92 -12.37
CA THR A 186 7.12 -30.87 -13.12
C THR A 186 7.97 -32.10 -13.41
N HIS A 187 7.86 -33.15 -12.59
CA HIS A 187 8.37 -34.46 -12.96
C HIS A 187 7.42 -35.12 -13.96
N THR A 188 7.75 -35.03 -15.25
CA THR A 188 7.14 -35.85 -16.30
C THR A 188 7.84 -37.22 -16.29
N HIS A 189 7.25 -38.22 -15.65
CA HIS A 189 7.66 -39.61 -15.83
C HIS A 189 6.95 -40.22 -17.04
N THR A 190 7.69 -40.38 -18.15
CA THR A 190 7.26 -41.14 -19.32
C THR A 190 7.55 -42.63 -19.08
N HIS A 191 6.54 -43.41 -18.72
CA HIS A 191 6.64 -44.88 -18.73
C HIS A 191 6.50 -45.41 -20.16
N THR A 192 7.59 -45.98 -20.69
CA THR A 192 7.61 -46.69 -21.96
C THR A 192 7.23 -48.16 -21.73
N HIS A 193 6.01 -48.55 -22.13
CA HIS A 193 5.64 -49.97 -22.18
C HIS A 193 6.14 -50.60 -23.49
N THR A 194 7.10 -51.52 -23.37
CA THR A 194 7.53 -52.37 -24.50
C THR A 194 6.57 -53.54 -24.64
N HIS A 195 5.79 -53.55 -25.72
CA HIS A 195 4.87 -54.62 -26.07
C HIS A 195 5.57 -55.63 -26.98
N THR A 196 6.06 -56.74 -26.44
CA THR A 196 6.65 -57.83 -27.24
C THR A 196 5.51 -58.68 -27.83
N GLN A 197 5.16 -58.43 -29.10
CA GLN A 197 4.33 -59.36 -29.88
C GLN A 197 5.22 -60.49 -30.42
N ARG A 198 4.84 -61.75 -30.16
CA ARG A 198 5.34 -62.90 -30.92
C ARG A 198 4.17 -63.76 -31.39
N ARG A 199 3.85 -63.62 -32.68
CA ARG A 199 3.08 -64.53 -33.54
C ARG A 199 4.05 -64.86 -34.69
N LYS A 200 4.18 -66.06 -35.25
CA LYS A 200 3.25 -67.17 -35.50
C LYS A 200 4.06 -68.35 -36.11
N THR A 201 3.52 -69.58 -36.01
CA THR A 201 3.49 -70.69 -37.03
C THR A 201 4.82 -71.33 -37.50
N THR A 202 5.00 -72.62 -37.85
CA THR A 202 4.26 -73.91 -37.94
C THR A 202 5.25 -74.95 -38.53
N GLY A 203 5.05 -76.25 -38.27
CA GLY A 203 5.57 -77.38 -39.09
C GLY A 203 6.33 -78.45 -38.25
N SER A 204 5.70 -79.55 -37.83
CA SER A 204 5.61 -80.90 -38.49
C SER A 204 6.98 -81.55 -38.68
N CYS A 205 7.31 -82.83 -38.39
CA CYS A 205 6.67 -84.11 -38.02
C CYS A 205 7.82 -85.00 -37.42
N TRP A 206 7.67 -86.14 -36.75
CA TRP A 206 7.64 -87.57 -37.20
C TRP A 206 7.56 -88.40 -35.88
N GLY A 207 6.60 -89.33 -35.66
CA GLY A 207 6.68 -90.79 -35.91
C GLY A 207 7.80 -91.49 -35.11
N SER A 208 7.63 -92.54 -34.28
CA SER A 208 6.74 -93.71 -34.37
C SER A 208 6.75 -94.54 -33.06
N ASP A 209 5.76 -95.41 -32.91
CA ASP A 209 5.43 -96.37 -31.85
C ASP A 209 6.40 -97.57 -31.61
N THR A 210 6.03 -98.33 -30.56
CA THR A 210 6.29 -99.75 -30.18
C THR A 210 7.32 -99.92 -29.04
N HIS A 211 7.07 -100.70 -27.97
CA HIS A 211 6.14 -101.79 -27.64
C HIS A 211 5.55 -101.62 -26.24
#